data_AF-A0A4Y8K9B9-F1
#
_entry.id   AF-A0A4Y8K9B9-F1
#
_cell.length_a   1.000
_cell.length_b   1.000
_cell.length_c   1.000
_cell.angle_alpha   90.00
_cell.angle_beta   90.00
_cell.angle_gamma   90.00
#
_symmetry.space_group_name_H-M   'P 1'
#
loop_
_entity.id
_entity.type
_entity.pdbx_description
1 polymer ?
#
loop_
_entity_poly.entity_id
_entity_poly.type
_entity_poly.pdbx_seq_one_letter_code
_entity_poly.pdbx_strand_id
1 'polypeptide(L)'
;MPVRAIVISGDPVLHSPAAPVVDFDDNLRDLVRDMFETMDAAPGVGLAATQVGVGLRIFTYSYQDDDEVTWRGVAINPELWITPVSAEPVDDEDADEDEGCLSFPGERFPLKRAESAILRAVDAEQQPFEIRADGWLARIFQHEFDHLDGTLYVDRLEHVYAKMAAKVVRKKSWGVPGLTWIPGVDNLEG
;
A
#
# COMPACT_ATOMS: atom_id res chain seq x y z
N MET A 1 8.49 14.90 12.31
CA MET A 1 8.80 15.72 11.11
C MET A 1 7.57 15.65 10.22
N PRO A 2 7.27 16.62 9.35
CA PRO A 2 5.96 16.68 8.73
C PRO A 2 5.75 15.57 7.68
N VAL A 3 4.49 15.40 7.30
CA VAL A 3 3.99 14.70 6.10
C VAL A 3 5.06 14.59 5.01
N ARG A 4 5.35 13.35 4.60
CA ARG A 4 6.35 13.01 3.59
C ARG A 4 5.76 13.08 2.19
N ALA A 5 6.62 13.33 1.21
CA ALA A 5 6.26 13.19 -0.18
C ALA A 5 6.04 11.71 -0.53
N ILE A 6 4.95 11.42 -1.22
CA ILE A 6 4.61 10.10 -1.74
C ILE A 6 5.17 9.96 -3.16
N VAL A 7 5.90 8.89 -3.39
CA VAL A 7 6.53 8.53 -4.66
C VAL A 7 5.47 8.00 -5.63
N ILE A 8 5.53 8.47 -6.87
CA ILE A 8 4.64 8.07 -7.96
C ILE A 8 5.29 6.94 -8.79
N SER A 9 4.47 6.04 -9.33
CA SER A 9 4.85 4.94 -10.22
C SER A 9 5.88 5.35 -11.27
N GLY A 10 6.95 4.54 -11.38
CA GLY A 10 8.12 4.80 -12.23
C GLY A 10 9.43 4.93 -11.46
N ASP A 11 9.37 5.21 -10.16
CA ASP A 11 10.56 5.23 -9.32
C ASP A 11 11.03 3.80 -8.95
N PRO A 12 12.34 3.49 -9.05
CA PRO A 12 12.87 2.16 -8.73
C PRO A 12 12.56 1.65 -7.32
N VAL A 13 12.36 2.55 -6.35
CA VAL A 13 12.03 2.16 -4.96
C VAL A 13 10.70 1.43 -4.86
N LEU A 14 9.76 1.70 -5.77
CA LEU A 14 8.45 1.04 -5.84
C LEU A 14 8.49 -0.31 -6.57
N HIS A 15 9.59 -0.60 -7.27
CA HIS A 15 9.74 -1.77 -8.16
C HIS A 15 10.92 -2.67 -7.75
N SER A 16 11.41 -2.51 -6.52
CA SER A 16 12.50 -3.31 -5.95
C SER A 16 12.06 -3.87 -4.60
N PRO A 17 12.35 -5.15 -4.29
CA PRO A 17 12.06 -5.71 -2.97
C PRO A 17 12.74 -4.90 -1.86
N ALA A 18 11.96 -4.51 -0.86
CA ALA A 18 12.42 -3.75 0.28
C ALA A 18 13.29 -4.60 1.23
N ALA A 19 14.28 -3.98 1.86
CA ALA A 19 15.19 -4.65 2.78
C ALA A 19 14.53 -4.86 4.17
N PRO A 20 14.83 -5.97 4.86
CA PRO A 20 14.35 -6.16 6.23
C PRO A 20 14.93 -5.08 7.17
N VAL A 21 14.12 -4.65 8.13
CA VAL A 21 14.56 -3.81 9.24
C VAL A 21 15.37 -4.64 10.22
N VAL A 22 16.58 -4.18 10.54
CA VAL A 22 17.48 -4.85 11.50
C VAL A 22 17.73 -4.00 12.75
N ASP A 23 17.60 -2.67 12.63
CA ASP A 23 17.83 -1.72 13.71
C ASP A 23 16.50 -1.08 14.13
N PHE A 24 16.13 -1.24 15.41
CA PHE A 24 14.94 -0.66 16.01
C PHE A 24 15.32 0.51 16.91
N ASP A 25 15.78 1.58 16.27
CA ASP A 25 16.25 2.80 16.91
C ASP A 25 15.21 3.93 16.86
N ASP A 26 15.59 5.12 17.30
CA ASP A 26 14.71 6.29 17.27
C ASP A 26 14.43 6.77 15.83
N ASN A 27 15.30 6.48 14.86
CA ASN A 27 15.06 6.82 13.45
C ASN A 27 13.92 5.99 12.86
N LEU A 28 13.85 4.70 13.21
CA LEU A 28 12.72 3.85 12.83
C LEU A 28 11.41 4.39 13.41
N ARG A 29 11.40 4.78 14.69
CA ARG A 29 10.20 5.34 15.34
C ARG A 29 9.77 6.65 14.71
N ASP A 30 10.73 7.50 14.37
CA ASP A 30 10.48 8.75 13.65
C ASP A 30 9.89 8.48 12.26
N LEU A 31 10.42 7.52 11.51
CA LEU A 31 9.88 7.11 10.23
C LEU A 31 8.44 6.61 10.34
N VAL A 32 8.16 5.71 11.29
CA VAL A 32 6.82 5.16 11.52
C VAL A 32 5.82 6.27 11.86
N ARG A 33 6.19 7.21 12.74
CA ARG A 33 5.35 8.38 13.05
C ARG A 33 5.08 9.20 11.80
N ASP A 34 6.12 9.53 11.05
CA ASP A 34 5.97 10.35 9.84
C ASP A 34 5.14 9.62 8.76
N MET A 35 5.21 8.28 8.68
CA MET A 35 4.35 7.47 7.81
C MET A 35 2.87 7.55 8.22
N PHE A 36 2.57 7.46 9.52
CA PHE A 36 1.20 7.69 10.01
C PHE A 36 0.71 9.10 9.69
N GLU A 37 1.51 10.13 9.95
CA GLU A 37 1.14 11.52 9.61
C GLU A 37 0.89 11.68 8.10
N THR A 38 1.70 11.04 7.26
CA THR A 38 1.54 11.06 5.80
C THR A 38 0.29 10.35 5.34
N MET A 39 0.04 9.16 5.89
CA MET A 39 -1.14 8.34 5.59
C MET A 39 -2.43 9.05 6.04
N ASP A 40 -2.43 9.72 7.20
CA ASP A 40 -3.59 10.46 7.71
C ASP A 40 -3.85 11.77 6.94
N ALA A 41 -2.80 12.38 6.38
CA ALA A 41 -2.90 13.58 5.54
C ALA A 41 -3.32 13.25 4.09
N ALA A 42 -3.12 12.02 3.65
CA ALA A 42 -3.75 11.44 2.48
C ALA A 42 -5.08 10.77 2.89
N PRO A 43 -6.07 10.57 2.01
CA PRO A 43 -7.25 9.77 2.34
C PRO A 43 -6.94 8.25 2.22
N GLY A 44 -5.78 7.81 2.72
CA GLY A 44 -5.29 6.43 2.60
C GLY A 44 -5.62 5.55 3.81
N VAL A 45 -5.78 4.24 3.57
CA VAL A 45 -6.02 3.21 4.62
C VAL A 45 -4.77 2.36 4.92
N GLY A 46 -3.70 2.58 4.16
CA GLY A 46 -2.39 1.95 4.30
C GLY A 46 -1.31 2.79 3.62
N LEU A 47 -0.07 2.61 4.05
CA LEU A 47 1.11 3.26 3.46
C LEU A 47 2.37 2.44 3.73
N ALA A 48 3.03 1.97 2.66
CA ALA A 48 4.32 1.31 2.73
C ALA A 48 5.49 2.30 2.74
N ALA A 49 6.59 1.94 3.41
CA ALA A 49 7.78 2.79 3.48
C ALA A 49 8.38 3.08 2.09
N THR A 50 8.25 2.14 1.15
CA THR A 50 8.69 2.32 -0.24
C THR A 50 7.96 3.50 -0.91
N GLN A 51 6.71 3.75 -0.54
CA GLN A 51 5.92 4.87 -1.05
C GLN A 51 6.41 6.23 -0.54
N VAL A 52 7.14 6.28 0.57
CA VAL A 52 7.81 7.51 1.03
C VAL A 52 9.32 7.51 0.73
N GLY A 53 9.74 6.68 -0.24
CA GLY A 53 11.11 6.62 -0.74
C GLY A 53 12.07 5.83 0.14
N VAL A 54 11.57 5.04 1.10
CA VAL A 54 12.39 4.25 2.03
C VAL A 54 12.24 2.77 1.74
N GLY A 55 13.30 2.14 1.22
CA GLY A 55 13.33 0.72 0.86
C GLY A 55 13.42 -0.25 2.03
N LEU A 56 12.55 -0.12 3.04
CA LEU A 56 12.46 -1.00 4.21
C LEU A 56 11.12 -1.73 4.26
N ARG A 57 11.11 -2.96 4.80
CA ARG A 57 9.91 -3.79 4.96
C ARG A 57 9.02 -3.29 6.10
N ILE A 58 8.37 -2.16 5.90
CA ILE A 58 7.49 -1.49 6.86
C ILE A 58 6.26 -1.02 6.11
N PHE A 59 5.06 -1.30 6.65
CA PHE A 59 3.86 -0.57 6.25
C PHE A 59 3.02 -0.21 7.47
N THR A 60 2.32 0.92 7.38
CA THR A 60 1.28 1.33 8.32
C THR A 60 -0.09 1.01 7.74
N TYR A 61 -1.08 0.78 8.61
CA TYR A 61 -2.48 0.60 8.22
C TYR A 61 -3.39 1.29 9.23
N SER A 62 -4.53 1.79 8.75
CA SER A 62 -5.59 2.38 9.56
C SER A 62 -6.93 2.24 8.84
N TYR A 63 -7.77 1.33 9.32
CA TYR A 63 -9.08 1.02 8.74
C TYR A 63 -10.10 0.79 9.86
N GLN A 64 -11.32 1.29 9.69
CA GLN A 64 -12.44 0.98 10.57
C GLN A 64 -13.39 0.07 9.80
N ASP A 65 -13.68 -1.11 10.34
CA ASP A 65 -14.61 -2.05 9.70
C ASP A 65 -16.09 -1.72 10.01
N ASP A 66 -16.98 -2.50 9.42
CA ASP A 66 -18.44 -2.32 9.55
C ASP A 66 -18.96 -2.56 10.97
N ASP A 67 -18.20 -3.27 11.81
CA ASP A 67 -18.48 -3.49 13.23
C ASP A 67 -17.89 -2.37 14.13
N GLU A 68 -17.46 -1.26 13.52
CA GLU A 68 -16.81 -0.11 14.13
C GLU A 68 -15.46 -0.42 14.80
N VAL A 69 -14.86 -1.58 14.53
CA VAL A 69 -13.54 -1.94 15.07
C VAL A 69 -12.46 -1.20 14.29
N THR A 70 -11.63 -0.46 15.02
CA THR A 70 -10.49 0.26 14.45
C THR A 70 -9.25 -0.63 14.41
N TRP A 71 -8.82 -0.95 13.20
CA TRP A 71 -7.57 -1.63 12.90
C TRP A 71 -6.51 -0.59 12.56
N ARG A 72 -5.63 -0.28 13.51
CA ARG A 72 -4.52 0.65 13.28
C ARG A 72 -3.22 0.10 13.86
N GLY A 73 -2.16 0.12 13.06
CA GLY A 73 -0.86 -0.39 13.48
C GLY A 73 0.22 -0.24 12.43
N VAL A 74 1.41 -0.71 12.77
CA VAL A 74 2.56 -0.80 11.88
C VAL A 74 3.02 -2.25 11.83
N ALA A 75 3.27 -2.75 10.63
CA ALA A 75 3.81 -4.08 10.40
C ALA A 75 5.24 -3.95 9.90
N ILE A 76 6.20 -4.36 10.74
CA ILE A 76 7.63 -4.36 10.42
C ILE A 76 8.07 -5.80 10.18
N ASN A 77 8.82 -6.00 9.10
CA ASN A 77 9.23 -7.31 8.59
C ASN A 77 8.05 -8.29 8.48
N PRO A 78 6.96 -7.93 7.81
CA PRO A 78 5.78 -8.77 7.76
C PRO A 78 6.01 -10.06 6.97
N GLU A 79 5.33 -11.11 7.40
CA GLU A 79 5.03 -12.32 6.65
C GLU A 79 3.52 -12.38 6.40
N LEU A 80 3.11 -12.66 5.16
CA LEU A 80 1.71 -12.69 4.75
C LEU A 80 1.36 -14.07 4.15
N TRP A 81 0.36 -14.73 4.73
CA TRP A 81 -0.26 -15.92 4.12
C TRP A 81 -1.63 -15.54 3.62
N ILE A 82 -1.98 -15.96 2.41
CA ILE A 82 -3.27 -15.68 1.79
C ILE A 82 -3.96 -16.97 1.38
N THR A 83 -5.29 -16.93 1.30
CA THR A 83 -6.04 -17.98 0.61
C THR A 83 -5.77 -17.92 -0.91
N PRO A 84 -6.06 -18.98 -1.67
CA PRO A 84 -5.98 -18.92 -3.12
C PRO A 84 -6.88 -17.80 -3.67
N VAL A 85 -6.35 -17.00 -4.59
CA VAL A 85 -7.14 -16.00 -5.31
C VAL A 85 -8.11 -16.71 -6.25
N SER A 86 -9.36 -16.25 -6.32
CA SER A 86 -10.35 -16.80 -7.24
C SER A 86 -9.86 -16.72 -8.69
N ALA A 87 -10.15 -17.76 -9.48
CA ALA A 87 -9.84 -17.80 -10.91
C ALA A 87 -10.97 -17.21 -11.77
N GLU A 88 -12.09 -16.83 -11.14
CA GLU A 88 -13.17 -16.12 -11.83
C GLU A 88 -12.70 -14.73 -12.22
N PRO A 89 -13.16 -14.19 -13.36
CA PRO A 89 -12.89 -12.81 -13.75
C PRO A 89 -13.25 -11.85 -12.61
N VAL A 90 -12.51 -10.76 -12.47
CA VAL A 90 -12.93 -9.68 -11.57
C VAL A 90 -14.31 -9.16 -11.96
N ASP A 91 -15.18 -8.96 -10.97
CA ASP A 91 -16.48 -8.32 -11.18
C ASP A 91 -16.23 -6.80 -11.23
N ASP A 92 -16.44 -6.20 -12.39
CA ASP A 92 -16.21 -4.77 -12.63
C ASP A 92 -17.44 -3.90 -12.37
N GLU A 93 -18.57 -4.53 -12.00
CA GLU A 93 -19.76 -3.84 -11.50
C GLU A 93 -19.74 -3.71 -9.97
N ASP A 94 -18.90 -4.49 -9.28
CA ASP A 94 -18.72 -4.44 -7.83
C ASP A 94 -17.68 -3.39 -7.41
N ALA A 95 -18.14 -2.32 -6.78
CA ALA A 95 -17.27 -1.25 -6.28
C ALA A 95 -16.30 -1.72 -5.17
N ASP A 96 -16.58 -2.83 -4.49
CA ASP A 96 -15.70 -3.39 -3.46
C ASP A 96 -14.48 -4.14 -4.05
N GLU A 97 -14.46 -4.33 -5.38
CA GLU A 97 -13.31 -4.84 -6.13
C GLU A 97 -12.39 -3.73 -6.66
N ASP A 98 -12.82 -2.46 -6.58
CA ASP A 98 -12.03 -1.31 -7.05
C ASP A 98 -10.91 -0.93 -6.08
N GLU A 99 -9.67 -1.15 -6.54
CA GLU A 99 -8.46 -0.83 -5.79
C GLU A 99 -7.77 0.42 -6.35
N GLY A 100 -7.24 1.26 -5.45
CA GLY A 100 -6.45 2.44 -5.79
C GLY A 100 -5.13 2.45 -5.01
N CYS A 101 -4.23 3.36 -5.36
CA CYS A 101 -2.93 3.49 -4.71
C CYS A 101 -2.47 4.95 -4.68
N LEU A 102 -1.94 5.41 -3.54
CA LEU A 102 -1.37 6.76 -3.40
C LEU A 102 -0.16 6.98 -4.33
N SER A 103 0.52 5.91 -4.76
CA SER A 103 1.61 5.95 -5.75
C SER A 103 1.12 5.89 -7.20
N PHE A 104 -0.18 5.77 -7.42
CA PHE A 104 -0.84 5.87 -8.73
C PHE A 104 -2.09 6.76 -8.59
N PRO A 105 -1.91 8.05 -8.28
CA PRO A 105 -2.95 8.86 -7.63
C PRO A 105 -4.15 9.16 -8.54
N GLY A 106 -5.34 9.08 -7.94
CA GLY A 106 -6.61 9.47 -8.58
C GLY A 106 -7.20 8.46 -9.56
N GLU A 107 -6.65 7.24 -9.63
CA GLU A 107 -7.16 6.19 -10.50
C GLU A 107 -7.45 4.93 -9.70
N ARG A 108 -8.53 4.23 -10.06
CA ARG A 108 -8.94 2.98 -9.44
C ARG A 108 -9.29 1.99 -10.53
N PHE A 109 -8.96 0.72 -10.32
CA PHE A 109 -9.30 -0.35 -11.25
C PHE A 109 -9.75 -1.60 -10.47
N PRO A 110 -10.66 -2.40 -11.05
CA PRO A 110 -11.04 -3.68 -10.47
C PRO A 110 -9.83 -4.61 -10.36
N LEU A 111 -9.61 -5.18 -9.18
CA LEU A 111 -8.56 -6.16 -8.94
C LEU A 111 -9.01 -7.24 -7.96
N LYS A 112 -9.04 -8.50 -8.43
CA LYS A 112 -9.33 -9.65 -7.57
C LYS A 112 -8.20 -9.88 -6.56
N ARG A 113 -8.55 -10.01 -5.28
CA ARG A 113 -7.64 -10.35 -4.17
C ARG A 113 -8.06 -11.67 -3.53
N ALA A 114 -7.18 -12.24 -2.71
CA ALA A 114 -7.57 -13.33 -1.85
C ALA A 114 -8.54 -12.81 -0.77
N GLU A 115 -9.58 -13.58 -0.47
CA GLU A 115 -10.63 -13.19 0.49
C GLU A 115 -10.13 -13.11 1.94
N SER A 116 -9.05 -13.83 2.27
CA SER A 116 -8.51 -13.86 3.62
C SER A 116 -6.99 -13.87 3.64
N ALA A 117 -6.44 -13.24 4.66
CA ALA A 117 -5.01 -13.18 4.91
C ALA A 117 -4.68 -13.37 6.39
N ILE A 118 -3.50 -13.90 6.68
CA ILE A 118 -2.87 -13.89 8.00
C ILE A 118 -1.62 -13.04 7.88
N LEU A 119 -1.56 -11.97 8.66
CA LEU A 119 -0.39 -11.11 8.80
C LEU A 119 0.33 -11.46 10.08
N ARG A 120 1.62 -11.78 10.00
CA ARG A 120 2.54 -11.78 11.15
C ARG A 120 3.60 -10.73 10.97
N ALA A 121 3.89 -9.98 12.02
CA ALA A 121 4.91 -8.95 12.00
C ALA A 121 5.36 -8.63 13.43
N VAL A 122 6.28 -7.67 13.55
CA VAL A 122 6.54 -6.98 14.82
C VAL A 122 6.13 -5.52 14.72
N ASP A 123 5.78 -4.92 15.86
CA ASP A 123 5.54 -3.48 15.98
C ASP A 123 6.84 -2.68 16.16
N ALA A 124 6.73 -1.36 16.38
CA ALA A 124 7.87 -0.47 16.59
C ALA A 124 8.65 -0.77 17.89
N GLU A 125 8.06 -1.50 18.82
CA GLU A 125 8.64 -1.98 20.08
C GLU A 125 9.16 -3.44 19.97
N GLN A 126 9.23 -3.99 18.77
CA GLN A 126 9.61 -5.37 18.48
C GLN A 126 8.69 -6.43 19.12
N GLN A 127 7.46 -6.07 19.48
CA GLN A 127 6.50 -7.04 20.00
C GLN A 127 5.87 -7.80 18.82
N PRO A 128 5.95 -9.14 18.79
CA PRO A 128 5.36 -9.93 17.73
C PRO A 128 3.84 -9.94 17.84
N PHE A 129 3.16 -9.89 16.70
CA PHE A 129 1.71 -10.02 16.62
C PHE A 129 1.29 -10.86 15.40
N GLU A 130 0.05 -11.35 15.46
CA GLU A 130 -0.63 -12.02 14.35
C GLU A 130 -2.04 -11.44 14.21
N ILE A 131 -2.44 -11.09 12.99
CA ILE A 131 -3.80 -10.66 12.65
C ILE A 131 -4.34 -11.59 11.59
N ARG A 132 -5.53 -12.15 11.83
CA ARG A 132 -6.32 -12.82 10.80
C ARG A 132 -7.31 -11.80 10.26
N ALA A 133 -7.28 -11.60 8.97
CA ALA A 133 -8.10 -10.62 8.28
C ALA A 133 -8.87 -11.29 7.15
N ASP A 134 -10.06 -10.76 6.90
CA ASP A 134 -10.90 -11.06 5.74
C ASP A 134 -11.36 -9.74 5.10
N GLY A 135 -11.99 -9.86 3.93
CA GLY A 135 -12.57 -8.73 3.21
C GLY A 135 -11.58 -7.59 2.97
N TRP A 136 -12.00 -6.37 3.26
CA TRP A 136 -11.22 -5.16 2.97
C TRP A 136 -9.90 -5.09 3.74
N LEU A 137 -9.86 -5.56 4.99
CA LEU A 137 -8.61 -5.58 5.76
C LEU A 137 -7.59 -6.55 5.15
N ALA A 138 -8.04 -7.71 4.65
CA ALA A 138 -7.19 -8.64 3.92
C ALA A 138 -6.66 -8.02 2.62
N ARG A 139 -7.48 -7.25 1.90
CA ARG A 139 -7.08 -6.49 0.71
C ARG A 139 -6.00 -5.46 1.05
N ILE A 140 -6.17 -4.67 2.10
CA ILE A 140 -5.16 -3.69 2.56
C ILE A 140 -3.82 -4.40 2.81
N PHE A 141 -3.80 -5.49 3.57
CA PHE A 141 -2.55 -6.20 3.84
C PHE A 141 -1.88 -6.75 2.59
N GLN A 142 -2.66 -7.28 1.63
CA GLN A 142 -2.11 -7.73 0.34
C GLN A 142 -1.51 -6.58 -0.46
N HIS A 143 -2.19 -5.42 -0.49
CA HIS A 143 -1.71 -4.22 -1.17
C HIS A 143 -0.40 -3.71 -0.58
N GLU A 144 -0.37 -3.51 0.74
CA GLU A 144 0.82 -2.99 1.40
C GLU A 144 2.00 -3.98 1.34
N PHE A 145 1.72 -5.28 1.41
CA PHE A 145 2.76 -6.30 1.27
C PHE A 145 3.35 -6.33 -0.15
N ASP A 146 2.53 -6.18 -1.19
CA ASP A 146 3.02 -6.07 -2.58
C ASP A 146 4.00 -4.92 -2.75
N HIS A 147 3.73 -3.77 -2.12
CA HIS A 147 4.65 -2.64 -2.12
C HIS A 147 6.02 -2.98 -1.52
N LEU A 148 6.09 -3.87 -0.54
CA LEU A 148 7.35 -4.33 0.05
C LEU A 148 8.09 -5.30 -0.86
N ASP A 149 7.38 -5.97 -1.76
CA ASP A 149 7.95 -6.88 -2.76
C ASP A 149 8.25 -6.17 -4.10
N GLY A 150 8.02 -4.86 -4.17
CA GLY A 150 8.26 -4.06 -5.37
C GLY A 150 7.20 -4.24 -6.45
N THR A 151 5.96 -4.50 -6.04
CA THR A 151 4.81 -4.68 -6.92
C THR A 151 3.74 -3.63 -6.61
N LEU A 152 3.23 -2.96 -7.64
CA LEU A 152 2.06 -2.09 -7.51
C LEU A 152 0.79 -2.86 -7.92
N TYR A 153 -0.38 -2.44 -7.43
CA TYR A 153 -1.65 -3.08 -7.82
C TYR A 153 -1.86 -3.05 -9.36
N VAL A 154 -1.39 -1.99 -10.04
CA VAL A 154 -1.46 -1.87 -11.50
C VAL A 154 -0.68 -2.96 -12.25
N ASP A 155 0.31 -3.57 -11.60
CA ASP A 155 1.11 -4.68 -12.16
C ASP A 155 0.37 -6.02 -12.07
N ARG A 156 -0.69 -6.11 -11.25
CA ARG A 156 -1.53 -7.30 -11.08
C ARG A 156 -2.80 -7.31 -11.91
N LEU A 157 -3.11 -6.19 -12.57
CA LEU A 157 -4.35 -6.01 -13.31
C LEU A 157 -4.49 -6.99 -14.48
N GLU A 158 -5.73 -7.42 -14.72
CA GLU A 158 -6.08 -8.15 -15.94
C GLU A 158 -5.82 -7.29 -17.20
N HIS A 159 -5.65 -7.95 -18.35
CA HIS A 159 -5.16 -7.32 -19.60
C HIS A 159 -5.94 -6.06 -20.04
N VAL A 160 -7.24 -6.00 -19.77
CA VAL A 160 -8.07 -4.84 -20.12
C VAL A 160 -7.69 -3.62 -19.26
N TYR A 161 -7.65 -3.79 -17.94
CA TYR A 161 -7.31 -2.73 -16.98
C TYR A 161 -5.83 -2.35 -17.04
N ALA A 162 -4.94 -3.32 -17.27
CA ALA A 162 -3.51 -3.05 -17.47
C ALA A 162 -3.27 -2.11 -18.67
N LYS A 163 -4.04 -2.26 -19.77
CA LYS A 163 -3.97 -1.32 -20.90
C LYS A 163 -4.47 0.08 -20.54
N MET A 164 -5.49 0.18 -19.70
CA MET A 164 -6.02 1.45 -19.21
C MET A 164 -5.00 2.16 -18.32
N ALA A 165 -4.44 1.45 -17.34
CA ALA A 165 -3.35 1.94 -16.49
C ALA A 165 -2.16 2.44 -17.32
N ALA A 166 -1.71 1.65 -18.32
CA ALA A 166 -0.63 2.07 -19.21
C ALA A 166 -0.95 3.34 -20.02
N LYS A 167 -2.23 3.57 -20.36
CA LYS A 167 -2.67 4.80 -21.03
C LYS A 167 -2.62 5.99 -20.08
N VAL A 168 -2.99 5.80 -18.81
CA VAL A 168 -2.85 6.83 -17.77
C VAL A 168 -1.39 7.20 -17.58
N VAL A 169 -0.50 6.21 -17.40
CA VAL A 169 0.95 6.44 -17.25
C VAL A 169 1.48 7.34 -18.36
N ARG A 170 1.17 7.02 -19.62
CA ARG A 170 1.57 7.85 -20.77
C ARG A 170 0.96 9.25 -20.74
N LYS A 171 -0.32 9.38 -20.39
CA LYS A 171 -1.03 10.67 -20.35
C LYS A 171 -0.49 11.60 -19.26
N LYS A 172 -0.14 11.03 -18.10
CA LYS A 172 0.37 11.75 -16.93
C LYS A 172 1.89 11.89 -16.93
N SER A 173 2.58 11.31 -17.92
CA SER A 173 4.05 11.25 -18.00
C SER A 173 4.69 10.60 -16.77
N TRP A 174 4.02 9.59 -16.20
CA TRP A 174 4.56 8.73 -15.14
C TRP A 174 5.43 7.63 -15.74
N GLY A 175 5.96 6.73 -14.91
CA GLY A 175 6.84 5.66 -15.36
C GLY A 175 8.31 6.09 -15.50
N VAL A 176 8.66 7.26 -14.96
CA VAL A 176 10.03 7.76 -14.86
C VAL A 176 10.37 8.06 -13.39
N PRO A 177 11.64 7.94 -12.97
CA PRO A 177 12.03 8.17 -11.58
C PRO A 177 11.85 9.62 -11.11
N GLY A 178 11.77 9.82 -9.79
CA GLY A 178 11.80 11.14 -9.15
C GLY A 178 10.48 11.91 -9.15
N LEU A 179 9.38 11.28 -9.53
CA LEU A 179 8.05 11.88 -9.44
C LEU A 179 7.46 11.65 -8.05
N THR A 180 7.02 12.72 -7.39
CA THR A 180 6.42 12.69 -6.06
C THR A 180 5.30 13.69 -5.93
N TRP A 181 4.46 13.54 -4.91
CA TRP A 181 3.48 14.55 -4.49
C TRP A 181 3.39 14.62 -2.96
N ILE A 182 2.94 15.73 -2.40
CA ILE A 182 2.88 15.97 -0.95
C ILE A 182 1.40 16.07 -0.51
N PRO A 183 0.89 15.11 0.29
CA PRO A 183 -0.45 15.20 0.85
C PRO A 183 -0.68 16.50 1.65
N GLY A 184 -1.87 17.08 1.51
CA GLY A 184 -2.22 18.37 2.12
C GLY A 184 -1.60 19.60 1.44
N VAL A 185 -0.74 19.43 0.43
CA VAL A 185 -0.18 20.52 -0.38
C VAL A 185 -0.62 20.38 -1.84
N ASP A 186 -0.40 19.21 -2.43
CA ASP A 186 -0.83 18.88 -3.79
C ASP A 186 -2.22 18.23 -3.77
N ASN A 187 -3.04 18.49 -4.80
CA ASN A 187 -4.34 17.83 -4.97
C ASN A 187 -4.30 16.86 -6.16
N LEU A 188 -3.90 15.61 -5.90
CA LEU A 188 -3.87 14.53 -6.91
C LEU A 188 -4.88 13.40 -6.62
N GLU A 189 -5.51 13.38 -5.45
CA GLU A 189 -6.53 12.38 -5.06
C GLU A 189 -7.96 12.83 -5.42
N GLY A 190 -8.16 14.10 -5.79
CA GLY A 190 -9.47 14.67 -6.15
C GLY A 190 -9.93 15.75 -5.18
#